data_AF-A0A560W6C5-F1
#
_entry.id   AF-A0A560W6C5-F1
#
_cell.length_a   1.000
_cell.length_b   1.000
_cell.length_c   1.000
_cell.angle_alpha   90.00
_cell.angle_beta   90.00
_cell.angle_gamma   90.00
#
_symmetry.space_group_name_H-M   'P 1'
#
loop_
_entity.id
_entity.type
_entity.pdbx_description
1 polymer ?
#
loop_
_entity_poly.entity_id
_entity_poly.type
_entity_poly.pdbx_seq_one_letter_code
_entity_poly.pdbx_strand_id
1 'polypeptide(L)'
;MAISGLHPERTARLEALVNECRPLLTGDGGMTAVQQLLTERRVEVLDAVVITRELLGAGPKALGEAKTIVLTSPGRGRELRVHDQFMDAVEQNGDHAEQ
;
A
#
# COMPACT_ATOMS: atom_id res chain seq x y z
N MET A 1 11.76 -7.34 7.34
CA MET A 1 10.81 -7.99 8.27
C MET A 1 10.13 -9.13 7.50
N ALA A 2 9.43 -10.05 8.16
CA ALA A 2 8.64 -11.08 7.48
C ALA A 2 7.16 -10.70 7.60
N ILE A 3 6.42 -10.82 6.50
CA ILE A 3 4.98 -10.54 6.48
C ILE A 3 4.29 -11.63 7.30
N SER A 4 3.68 -11.25 8.43
CA SER A 4 3.13 -12.19 9.42
C SER A 4 1.62 -12.00 9.60
N GLY A 5 0.91 -13.07 10.00
CA GLY A 5 -0.53 -13.02 10.26
C GLY A 5 -1.43 -13.16 9.02
N LEU A 6 -0.87 -13.50 7.86
CA LEU A 6 -1.61 -13.83 6.65
C LEU A 6 -1.58 -15.35 6.40
N HIS A 7 -2.49 -15.82 5.54
CA HIS A 7 -2.47 -17.19 5.04
C HIS A 7 -1.11 -17.47 4.36
N PRO A 8 -0.46 -18.63 4.57
CA PRO A 8 0.92 -18.90 4.14
C PRO A 8 1.17 -18.63 2.64
N GLU A 9 0.21 -18.97 1.80
CA GLU A 9 0.25 -18.82 0.34
C GLU A 9 0.20 -17.35 -0.06
N ARG A 10 -0.57 -16.53 0.69
CA ARG A 10 -0.56 -15.08 0.51
C ARG A 10 0.79 -14.53 0.96
N THR A 11 1.30 -14.95 2.11
CA THR A 11 2.63 -14.55 2.58
C THR A 11 3.72 -14.83 1.56
N ALA A 12 3.81 -16.08 1.06
CA ALA A 12 4.81 -16.48 0.07
C ALA A 12 4.70 -15.66 -1.23
N ARG A 13 3.48 -15.38 -1.70
CA ARG A 13 3.26 -14.52 -2.87
C ARG A 13 3.77 -13.10 -2.63
N LEU A 14 3.49 -12.51 -1.47
CA LEU A 14 3.92 -11.15 -1.15
C LEU A 14 5.43 -11.08 -0.95
N GLU A 15 6.05 -12.08 -0.32
CA GLU A 15 7.50 -12.16 -0.16
C GLU A 15 8.22 -12.25 -1.52
N ALA A 16 7.69 -13.04 -2.46
CA ALA A 16 8.22 -13.10 -3.82
C ALA A 16 8.17 -11.72 -4.51
N LEU A 17 7.05 -11.01 -4.42
CA LEU A 17 6.90 -9.66 -4.98
C LEU A 17 7.82 -8.64 -4.29
N VAL A 18 7.99 -8.71 -2.97
CA VAL A 18 8.93 -7.85 -2.24
C VAL A 18 10.36 -8.06 -2.75
N ASN A 19 10.77 -9.31 -2.96
CA ASN A 19 12.11 -9.62 -3.48
C ASN A 19 12.29 -9.12 -4.92
N GLU A 20 11.27 -9.22 -5.77
CA GLU A 20 11.28 -8.65 -7.12
C GLU A 20 11.34 -7.12 -7.12
N CYS A 21 10.66 -6.45 -6.17
CA CYS A 21 10.62 -4.99 -6.08
C CYS A 21 11.88 -4.38 -5.47
N ARG A 22 12.58 -5.09 -4.57
CA ARG A 22 13.77 -4.59 -3.87
C ARG A 22 14.85 -3.98 -4.79
N PRO A 23 15.26 -4.59 -5.92
CA PRO A 23 16.23 -3.98 -6.83
C PRO A 23 15.74 -2.70 -7.52
N LEU A 24 14.42 -2.50 -7.66
CA LEU A 24 13.87 -1.28 -8.27
C LEU A 24 14.11 -0.04 -7.39
N LEU A 25 14.21 -0.23 -6.08
CA LEU A 25 14.49 0.87 -5.13
C LEU A 25 15.89 1.46 -5.31
N THR A 26 16.84 0.67 -5.80
CA THR A 26 18.22 1.12 -6.04
C THR A 26 18.42 1.78 -7.40
N GLY A 27 17.43 1.69 -8.30
CA GLY A 27 17.45 2.34 -9.61
C GLY A 27 16.82 3.73 -9.59
N ASP A 28 16.92 4.44 -10.72
CA ASP A 28 16.48 5.84 -10.87
C ASP A 28 14.97 6.05 -10.64
N GLY A 29 14.16 4.99 -10.76
CA GLY A 29 12.71 5.05 -10.58
C GLY A 29 12.22 4.87 -9.14
N GLY A 30 13.07 4.37 -8.24
CA GLY A 30 12.76 4.17 -6.81
C GLY A 30 11.37 3.57 -6.56
N MET A 31 10.60 4.21 -5.67
CA MET A 31 9.27 3.74 -5.30
C MET A 31 8.22 3.91 -6.42
N THR A 32 8.41 4.86 -7.35
CA THR A 32 7.51 5.04 -8.50
C THR A 32 7.55 3.81 -9.41
N ALA A 33 8.74 3.25 -9.66
CA ALA A 33 8.90 2.02 -10.43
C ALA A 33 8.25 0.81 -9.74
N VAL A 34 8.32 0.74 -8.42
CA VAL A 34 7.63 -0.29 -7.63
C VAL A 34 6.12 -0.21 -7.84
N GLN A 35 5.51 0.97 -7.70
CA GLN A 35 4.06 1.12 -7.86
C GLN A 35 3.59 0.85 -9.29
N GLN A 36 4.40 1.21 -10.29
CA GLN A 36 4.12 0.87 -11.68
C GLN A 36 4.06 -0.65 -11.88
N LEU A 37 5.08 -1.39 -11.42
CA LEU A 37 5.10 -2.86 -11.53
C LEU A 37 3.89 -3.51 -10.86
N LEU A 38 3.55 -3.08 -9.63
CA LEU A 38 2.42 -3.63 -8.88
C LEU A 38 1.08 -3.34 -9.58
N THR A 39 0.96 -2.20 -10.24
CA THR A 39 -0.23 -1.81 -11.01
C THR A 39 -0.34 -2.63 -12.30
N GLU A 40 0.75 -2.79 -13.04
CA GLU A 40 0.81 -3.61 -14.26
C GLU A 40 0.46 -5.07 -13.98
N ARG A 41 0.89 -5.60 -12.82
CA ARG A 41 0.54 -6.95 -12.35
C ARG A 41 -0.84 -7.06 -11.70
N ARG A 42 -1.61 -5.97 -11.65
CA ARG A 42 -2.95 -5.91 -11.04
C ARG A 42 -2.95 -6.45 -9.60
N VAL A 43 -1.92 -6.13 -8.83
CA VAL A 43 -1.86 -6.50 -7.41
C VAL A 43 -2.99 -5.77 -6.69
N GLU A 44 -3.67 -6.43 -5.76
CA GLU A 44 -4.75 -5.81 -4.99
C GLU A 44 -4.22 -4.68 -4.11
N VAL A 45 -5.02 -3.63 -3.87
CA VAL A 45 -4.55 -2.40 -3.21
C VAL A 45 -3.96 -2.67 -1.81
N LEU A 46 -4.58 -3.58 -1.05
CA LEU A 46 -4.10 -3.94 0.29
C LEU A 46 -2.77 -4.70 0.23
N ASP A 47 -2.61 -5.59 -0.74
CA ASP A 47 -1.36 -6.31 -0.96
C ASP A 47 -0.25 -5.36 -1.40
N ALA A 48 -0.57 -4.39 -2.26
CA ALA A 48 0.36 -3.34 -2.65
C ALA A 48 0.80 -2.48 -1.45
N VAL A 49 -0.11 -2.15 -0.52
CA VAL A 49 0.23 -1.44 0.73
C VAL A 49 1.14 -2.27 1.62
N VAL A 50 0.88 -3.57 1.77
CA VAL A 50 1.73 -4.47 2.57
C VAL A 50 3.14 -4.56 1.98
N ILE A 51 3.26 -4.77 0.66
CA ILE A 51 4.55 -4.81 -0.04
C ILE A 51 5.29 -3.48 0.11
N THR A 52 4.61 -2.36 -0.12
CA THR A 52 5.21 -1.02 -0.03
C THR A 52 5.69 -0.72 1.39
N ARG A 53 4.91 -1.08 2.42
CA ARG A 53 5.32 -0.95 3.82
C ARG A 53 6.55 -1.79 4.14
N GLU A 54 6.60 -3.03 3.66
CA GLU A 54 7.77 -3.90 3.87
C GLU A 54 9.03 -3.31 3.22
N LEU A 55 8.90 -2.71 2.04
CA LEU A 55 9.99 -2.04 1.33
C LEU A 55 10.47 -0.75 2.00
N LEU A 56 9.57 0.02 2.64
CA LEU A 56 9.91 1.21 3.44
C LEU A 56 10.59 0.85 4.77
N GLY A 57 10.34 -0.35 5.29
CA GLY A 57 10.86 -0.83 6.56
C GLY A 57 9.92 -0.56 7.75
N ALA A 58 10.42 -0.87 8.95
CA ALA A 58 9.64 -0.75 10.18
C ALA A 58 9.71 0.67 10.73
N GLY A 59 8.56 1.35 10.79
CA GLY A 59 8.41 2.65 11.44
C GLY A 59 6.95 2.91 11.83
N PRO A 60 6.71 3.75 12.85
CA PRO A 60 5.35 4.07 13.30
C PRO A 60 4.52 4.73 12.18
N LYS A 61 5.16 5.41 11.23
CA LYS A 61 4.52 6.05 10.08
C LYS A 61 4.51 5.20 8.81
N ALA A 62 5.23 4.07 8.78
CA ALA A 62 5.45 3.29 7.57
C ALA A 62 4.15 2.80 6.92
N LEU A 63 3.12 2.49 7.71
CA LEU A 63 1.81 2.11 7.18
C LEU A 63 1.10 3.30 6.53
N GLY A 64 1.11 4.47 7.17
CA GLY A 64 0.50 5.68 6.63
C GLY A 64 1.19 6.11 5.33
N GLU A 65 2.52 6.13 5.33
CA GLU A 65 3.33 6.46 4.15
C GLU A 65 3.10 5.46 3.00
N ALA A 66 3.06 4.15 3.30
CA ALA A 66 2.75 3.13 2.30
C ALA A 66 1.35 3.31 1.69
N LYS A 67 0.33 3.60 2.52
CA LYS A 67 -1.02 3.90 2.03
C LYS A 67 -1.02 5.10 1.11
N THR A 68 -0.38 6.20 1.51
CA THR A 68 -0.29 7.41 0.70
C THR A 68 0.36 7.11 -0.64
N ILE A 69 1.55 6.51 -0.65
CA ILE A 69 2.30 6.17 -1.87
C ILE A 69 1.45 5.34 -2.84
N VAL A 70 0.78 4.29 -2.35
CA VAL A 70 -0.05 3.41 -3.18
C VAL A 70 -1.27 4.14 -3.71
N LEU A 71 -2.03 4.83 -2.86
CA LEU A 71 -3.29 5.44 -3.28
C LEU A 71 -3.07 6.64 -4.22
N THR A 72 -1.96 7.36 -4.08
CA THR A 72 -1.61 8.46 -4.99
C THR A 72 -0.89 7.99 -6.26
N SER A 73 -0.64 6.68 -6.43
CA SER A 73 0.04 6.18 -7.63
C SER A 73 -0.86 6.25 -8.87
N PRO A 74 -0.28 6.45 -10.07
CA PRO A 74 -1.03 6.27 -11.31
C PRO A 74 -1.72 4.89 -11.34
N GLY A 75 -2.97 4.86 -11.82
CA GLY A 75 -3.77 3.64 -11.88
C GLY A 75 -4.63 3.35 -10.64
N ARG A 76 -4.47 4.09 -9.53
CA ARG A 76 -5.23 3.90 -8.27
C ARG A 76 -6.28 4.96 -7.97
N GLY A 77 -6.59 5.80 -8.95
CA GLY A 77 -7.53 6.91 -8.75
C GLY A 77 -8.93 6.48 -8.34
N ARG A 78 -9.38 5.26 -8.67
CA ARG A 78 -10.68 4.74 -8.19
C ARG A 78 -10.61 4.42 -6.70
N GLU A 79 -9.59 3.70 -6.27
CA GLU A 79 -9.37 3.31 -4.88
C GLU A 79 -9.15 4.52 -3.99
N LEU A 80 -8.41 5.53 -4.46
CA LEU A 80 -8.23 6.80 -3.76
C LEU A 80 -9.57 7.50 -3.52
N ARG A 81 -10.42 7.64 -4.56
CA ARG A 81 -11.75 8.26 -4.39
C ARG A 81 -12.63 7.51 -3.39
N VAL A 82 -12.61 6.17 -3.41
CA VAL A 82 -13.37 5.36 -2.45
C VAL A 82 -12.84 5.54 -1.03
N HIS A 83 -11.51 5.59 -0.86
CA HIS A 83 -10.89 5.88 0.43
C HIS A 83 -11.31 7.25 0.96
N ASP A 84 -11.22 8.30 0.15
CA ASP A 84 -11.53 9.66 0.58
C ASP A 84 -13.02 9.80 0.94
N GLN A 85 -13.92 9.27 0.12
CA GLN A 85 -15.36 9.23 0.43
C GLN A 85 -15.67 8.50 1.75
N PHE A 86 -14.95 7.41 2.03
CA PHE A 86 -15.10 6.68 3.28
C PHE A 86 -14.59 7.50 4.47
N MET A 87 -13.43 8.15 4.35
CA MET A 87 -12.88 8.99 5.42
C MET A 87 -13.77 10.18 5.71
N ASP A 88 -14.28 10.87 4.68
CA ASP A 88 -15.22 11.97 4.82
C ASP A 88 -16.47 11.55 5.61
N ALA A 89 -16.98 10.34 5.33
CA ALA A 89 -18.14 9.78 6.04
C ALA A 89 -17.82 9.40 7.50
N VAL A 90 -16.61 8.91 7.78
CA VAL A 90 -16.16 8.62 9.15
C VAL A 90 -16.03 9.91 9.97
N GLU A 91 -15.46 10.96 9.39
CA GLU A 91 -15.32 12.27 10.03
C GLU A 91 -16.69 12.87 10.37
N GLN A 92 -17.61 12.88 9.41
CA GLN A 92 -18.98 13.35 9.64
C GLN A 92 -19.68 12.58 10.77
N ASN A 93 -19.56 11.25 10.79
CA ASN A 93 -20.20 10.43 11.83
C ASN A 93 -19.54 10.57 13.21
N GLY A 94 -18.25 10.88 13.28
CA GLY A 94 -17.54 11.17 14.53
C GLY A 94 -18.08 12.45 15.18
N ASP A 95 -18.27 13.50 14.38
CA ASP A 95 -18.79 14.81 14.84
C ASP A 95 -20.26 14.73 15.31
N HIS A 96 -21.02 13.74 14.84
CA HIS A 96 -22.39 13.47 15.30
C HIS A 96 -22.45 12.65 16.59
N ALA A 97 -21.39 11.94 16.97
CA ALA A 97 -21.33 11.17 18.22
C ALA A 97 -20.88 12.00 19.44
N GLU A 98 -20.38 13.22 19.22
CA GLU A 98 -19.92 14.16 20.26
C GLU A 98 -20.94 15.28 20.59
N GLN A 99 -22.18 15.20 20.08
CA GLN A 99 -23.31 16.11 20.39
C GLN A 99 -24.38 15.44 21.26
#